data_AF-A0A5C6FZG2-F1
#
_entry.id   AF-A0A5C6FZG2-F1
#
_cell.length_a   1.000
_cell.length_b   1.000
_cell.length_c   1.000
_cell.angle_alpha   90.00
_cell.angle_beta   90.00
_cell.angle_gamma   90.00
#
_symmetry.space_group_name_H-M   'P 1'
#
loop_
_entity.id
_entity.type
_entity.pdbx_description
1 polymer ?
#
loop_
_entity_poly.entity_id
_entity_poly.type
_entity_poly.pdbx_seq_one_letter_code
_entity_poly.pdbx_strand_id
1 'polypeptide(L)'
;MSNLAIQIKTERPRIEELLAPYRDVIGDDYAGYRNHVFRTVTYAMHFLDGDLDVETTVETAMAYHDIGLWTDRELAYLEPSEAVVVADNEMHGWGLDPDLLREIIHWHHKVYRYRGAHERVIEACRKADWIDASMGWIRKGMSRSNVAAV
;
A
#
# COMPACT_ATOMS: atom_id res chain seq x y z
N MET A 1 13.69 -14.23 -12.01
CA MET A 1 12.74 -14.06 -10.90
C MET A 1 13.52 -14.32 -9.63
N SER A 2 13.48 -13.39 -8.67
CA SER A 2 14.19 -13.56 -7.41
C SER A 2 13.55 -14.71 -6.63
N ASN A 3 14.30 -15.78 -6.40
CA ASN A 3 13.93 -16.87 -5.49
C ASN A 3 14.33 -16.54 -4.04
N LEU A 4 14.68 -15.28 -3.75
CA LEU A 4 15.00 -14.88 -2.39
C LEU A 4 13.76 -15.00 -1.52
N ALA A 5 13.97 -15.52 -0.31
CA ALA A 5 12.93 -15.58 0.71
C ALA A 5 12.40 -14.17 0.97
N ILE A 6 11.08 -14.03 1.04
CA ILE A 6 10.45 -12.75 1.37
C ILE A 6 10.80 -12.37 2.82
N GLN A 7 11.20 -11.11 3.02
CA GLN A 7 11.43 -10.57 4.35
C GLN A 7 10.11 -10.01 4.89
N ILE A 8 9.69 -10.53 6.04
CA ILE A 8 8.43 -10.12 6.69
C ILE A 8 8.78 -9.29 7.93
N LYS A 9 8.27 -8.06 7.98
CA LYS A 9 8.31 -7.23 9.18
C LYS A 9 6.99 -7.40 9.92
N THR A 10 7.03 -8.03 11.09
CA THR A 10 5.85 -8.23 11.95
C THR A 10 5.48 -6.96 12.75
N GLU A 11 6.40 -6.00 12.80
CA GLU A 11 6.22 -4.71 13.46
C GLU A 11 6.41 -3.61 12.41
N ARG A 12 5.40 -2.73 12.30
CA ARG A 12 5.41 -1.56 11.41
C ARG A 12 4.80 -0.36 12.13
N PRO A 13 5.55 0.27 13.05
CA PRO A 13 5.02 1.33 13.92
C PRO A 13 4.41 2.49 13.15
N ARG A 14 5.00 2.87 12.01
CA ARG A 14 4.44 3.91 11.13
C ARG A 14 3.04 3.55 10.65
N ILE A 15 2.79 2.31 10.20
CA ILE A 15 1.45 1.90 9.74
C ILE A 15 0.45 1.97 10.90
N GLU A 16 0.85 1.57 12.11
CA GLU A 16 0.00 1.73 13.29
C GLU A 16 -0.33 3.19 13.57
N GLU A 17 0.67 4.07 13.53
CA GLU A 17 0.52 5.51 13.75
C GLU A 17 -0.39 6.16 12.71
N LEU A 18 -0.24 5.78 11.44
CA LEU A 18 -1.06 6.29 10.33
C LEU A 18 -2.51 5.82 10.42
N LEU A 19 -2.77 4.56 10.80
CA LEU A 19 -4.12 4.02 10.86
C LEU A 19 -4.85 4.34 12.17
N ALA A 20 -4.13 4.66 13.26
CA ALA A 20 -4.72 4.90 14.57
C ALA A 20 -5.81 6.00 14.57
N PRO A 21 -5.63 7.17 13.91
CA PRO A 21 -6.66 8.20 13.83
C PRO A 21 -7.94 7.74 13.10
N TYR A 22 -7.82 6.76 12.21
CA TYR A 22 -8.92 6.25 11.39
C TYR A 22 -9.61 5.02 11.98
N ARG A 23 -9.18 4.54 13.15
CA ARG A 23 -9.72 3.32 13.76
C ARG A 23 -11.23 3.34 13.91
N ASP A 24 -11.77 4.42 14.44
CA ASP A 24 -13.20 4.53 14.73
C ASP A 24 -14.04 4.67 13.46
N VAL A 25 -13.51 5.30 12.40
CA VAL A 25 -14.23 5.46 11.11
C VAL A 25 -14.21 4.17 10.29
N ILE A 26 -13.12 3.40 10.34
CA ILE A 26 -13.02 2.10 9.68
C ILE A 26 -13.88 1.05 10.42
N GLY A 27 -13.94 1.12 11.76
CA GLY A 27 -14.83 0.29 12.57
C GLY A 27 -14.48 -1.20 12.49
N ASP A 28 -15.48 -2.03 12.20
CA ASP A 28 -15.37 -3.50 12.20
C ASP A 28 -14.33 -4.03 11.18
N ASP A 29 -14.08 -3.27 10.11
CA ASP A 29 -13.10 -3.64 9.08
C ASP A 29 -11.65 -3.38 9.49
N TYR A 30 -11.40 -2.68 10.60
CA TYR A 30 -10.07 -2.17 10.96
C TYR A 30 -9.01 -3.26 11.02
N ALA A 31 -9.32 -4.39 11.66
CA ALA A 31 -8.39 -5.50 11.77
C ALA A 31 -8.09 -6.13 10.39
N GLY A 32 -9.10 -6.23 9.54
CA GLY A 32 -8.96 -6.73 8.17
C GLY A 32 -8.10 -5.81 7.32
N TYR A 33 -8.42 -4.50 7.33
CA TYR A 33 -7.70 -3.50 6.56
C TYR A 33 -6.25 -3.36 7.00
N ARG A 34 -6.00 -3.25 8.31
CA ARG A 34 -4.63 -3.23 8.86
C ARG A 34 -3.81 -4.43 8.39
N ASN A 35 -4.38 -5.63 8.44
CA ASN A 35 -3.67 -6.84 8.01
C ASN A 35 -3.43 -6.84 6.49
N HIS A 36 -4.39 -6.36 5.69
CA HIS A 36 -4.22 -6.15 4.26
C HIS A 36 -3.05 -5.19 3.97
N VAL A 37 -3.01 -4.02 4.60
CA VAL A 37 -1.90 -3.06 4.45
C VAL A 37 -0.55 -3.68 4.81
N PHE A 38 -0.46 -4.47 5.90
CA PHE A 38 0.79 -5.16 6.26
C PHE A 38 1.27 -6.14 5.19
N ARG A 39 0.35 -6.92 4.60
CA ARG A 39 0.68 -7.88 3.54
C ARG A 39 1.09 -7.17 2.26
N THR A 40 0.34 -6.14 1.85
CA THR A 40 0.66 -5.39 0.63
C THR A 40 1.98 -4.61 0.74
N VAL A 41 2.27 -3.96 1.86
CA VAL A 41 3.59 -3.34 2.08
C VAL A 41 4.69 -4.39 2.03
N THR A 42 4.50 -5.56 2.64
CA THR A 42 5.48 -6.66 2.60
C THR A 42 5.76 -7.13 1.18
N TYR A 43 4.73 -7.30 0.35
CA TYR A 43 4.89 -7.64 -1.06
C TYR A 43 5.55 -6.51 -1.87
N ALA A 44 5.17 -5.25 -1.64
CA ALA A 44 5.75 -4.11 -2.33
C ALA A 44 7.24 -3.99 -2.04
N MET A 45 7.63 -4.06 -0.76
CA MET A 45 9.03 -4.02 -0.34
C MET A 45 9.85 -5.19 -0.89
N HIS A 46 9.24 -6.38 -1.09
CA HIS A 46 9.92 -7.47 -1.79
C HIS A 46 10.24 -7.14 -3.26
N PHE A 47 9.30 -6.53 -3.99
CA PHE A 47 9.56 -6.08 -5.37
C PHE A 47 10.53 -4.91 -5.46
N LEU A 48 10.71 -4.19 -4.35
CA LEU A 48 11.65 -3.07 -4.24
C LEU A 48 13.01 -3.47 -3.67
N ASP A 49 13.26 -4.77 -3.49
CA ASP A 49 14.48 -5.33 -2.92
C ASP A 49 14.81 -4.77 -1.51
N GLY A 50 13.78 -4.44 -0.73
CA GLY A 50 13.94 -3.92 0.64
C GLY A 50 14.49 -2.49 0.72
N ASP A 51 14.36 -1.70 -0.35
CA ASP A 51 14.88 -0.33 -0.43
C ASP A 51 14.26 0.61 0.61
N LEU A 52 15.05 0.94 1.65
CA LEU A 52 14.62 1.77 2.77
C LEU A 52 14.37 3.24 2.37
N ASP A 53 14.92 3.71 1.26
CA ASP A 53 14.74 5.11 0.82
C ASP A 53 13.28 5.38 0.40
N VAL A 54 12.53 4.33 0.03
CA VAL A 54 11.13 4.42 -0.39
C VAL A 54 10.15 3.78 0.61
N GLU A 55 10.63 3.10 1.66
CA GLU A 55 9.77 2.38 2.61
C GLU A 55 8.74 3.29 3.28
N THR A 56 9.16 4.46 3.76
CA THR A 56 8.26 5.46 4.39
C THR A 56 7.15 5.89 3.43
N THR A 57 7.48 6.13 2.15
CA THR A 57 6.49 6.50 1.13
C THR A 57 5.52 5.36 0.84
N VAL A 58 6.02 4.13 0.71
CA VAL A 58 5.20 2.93 0.48
C VAL A 58 4.26 2.67 1.66
N GLU A 59 4.77 2.69 2.89
CA GLU A 59 3.95 2.52 4.09
C GLU A 59 2.86 3.58 4.19
N THR A 60 3.17 4.83 3.83
CA THR A 60 2.20 5.92 3.84
C THR A 60 1.14 5.74 2.76
N ALA A 61 1.53 5.60 1.49
CA ALA A 61 0.55 5.46 0.43
C ALA A 61 -0.34 4.21 0.60
N MET A 62 0.24 3.09 1.04
CA MET A 62 -0.53 1.86 1.25
C MET A 62 -1.41 1.91 2.49
N ALA A 63 -1.11 2.70 3.53
CA ALA A 63 -2.04 2.90 4.64
C ALA A 63 -3.28 3.71 4.24
N TYR A 64 -3.20 4.50 3.17
CA TYR A 64 -4.28 5.39 2.72
C TYR A 64 -4.99 4.92 1.46
N HIS A 65 -4.47 3.93 0.71
CA HIS A 65 -4.96 3.66 -0.64
C HIS A 65 -6.47 3.36 -0.75
N ASP A 66 -7.06 2.76 0.28
CA ASP A 66 -8.48 2.43 0.35
C ASP A 66 -9.24 3.26 1.40
N ILE A 67 -8.57 4.21 2.07
CA ILE A 67 -9.16 4.92 3.23
C ILE A 67 -10.46 5.64 2.89
N GLY A 68 -10.59 6.10 1.63
CA GLY A 68 -11.78 6.72 1.07
C GLY A 68 -13.05 5.88 1.16
N LEU A 69 -12.93 4.54 1.24
CA LEU A 69 -14.06 3.64 1.43
C LEU A 69 -14.80 3.93 2.74
N TRP A 70 -14.09 4.39 3.78
CA TRP A 70 -14.67 4.64 5.10
C TRP A 70 -14.86 6.14 5.39
N THR A 71 -13.94 7.00 4.97
CA THR A 71 -14.02 8.45 5.24
C THR A 71 -15.16 9.10 4.45
N ASP A 72 -15.33 8.73 3.19
CA ASP A 72 -16.29 9.34 2.27
C ASP A 72 -17.47 8.41 1.99
N ARG A 73 -17.34 7.12 2.33
CA ARG A 73 -18.40 6.10 2.16
C ARG A 73 -18.89 5.97 0.71
N GLU A 74 -17.99 6.22 -0.23
CA GLU A 74 -18.24 6.18 -1.66
C GLU A 74 -17.46 5.03 -2.31
N LEU A 75 -18.06 4.38 -3.33
CA LEU A 75 -17.34 3.38 -4.13
C LEU A 75 -16.29 4.02 -5.05
N ALA A 76 -16.43 5.31 -5.35
CA ALA A 76 -15.43 6.09 -6.08
C ALA A 76 -14.35 6.63 -5.12
N TYR A 77 -13.70 5.73 -4.39
CA TYR A 77 -12.87 6.08 -3.23
C TYR A 77 -11.44 6.55 -3.56
N LEU A 78 -10.96 6.40 -4.82
CA LEU A 78 -9.58 6.75 -5.18
C LEU A 78 -9.25 8.23 -4.95
N GLU A 79 -10.07 9.13 -5.50
CA GLU A 79 -9.87 10.58 -5.33
C GLU A 79 -10.01 11.01 -3.86
N PRO A 80 -10.99 10.50 -3.09
CA PRO A 80 -11.01 10.66 -1.64
C PRO A 80 -9.72 10.20 -0.94
N SER A 81 -9.27 8.97 -1.18
CA SER A 81 -8.03 8.44 -0.57
C SER A 81 -6.81 9.31 -0.88
N GLU A 82 -6.69 9.78 -2.13
CA GLU A 82 -5.65 10.72 -2.55
C GLU A 82 -5.73 12.06 -1.79
N ALA A 83 -6.92 12.59 -1.59
CA ALA A 83 -7.11 13.86 -0.87
C ALA A 83 -6.72 13.73 0.61
N VAL A 84 -7.11 12.63 1.26
CA VAL A 84 -6.80 12.37 2.67
C VAL A 84 -5.28 12.26 2.89
N VAL A 85 -4.57 11.49 2.04
CA VAL A 85 -3.12 11.31 2.23
C VAL A 85 -2.33 12.61 2.02
N VAL A 86 -2.76 13.45 1.07
CA VAL A 86 -2.12 14.76 0.82
C VAL A 86 -2.37 15.70 1.99
N ALA A 87 -3.61 15.77 2.49
CA ALA A 87 -3.95 16.60 3.63
C ALA A 87 -3.15 16.20 4.88
N ASP A 88 -3.04 14.90 5.17
CA ASP A 88 -2.28 14.42 6.33
C ASP A 88 -0.77 14.62 6.18
N ASN A 89 -0.24 14.43 4.96
CA ASN A 89 1.18 14.71 4.66
C ASN A 89 1.53 16.18 4.92
N GLU A 90 0.64 17.12 4.54
CA GLU A 90 0.80 18.55 4.82
C GLU A 90 0.61 18.86 6.30
N MET A 91 -0.48 18.37 6.91
CA MET A 91 -0.83 18.64 8.31
C MET A 91 0.26 18.19 9.29
N HIS A 92 0.87 17.03 9.03
CA HIS A 92 1.92 16.48 9.89
C HIS A 92 3.34 16.84 9.43
N GLY A 93 3.50 17.46 8.27
CA GLY A 93 4.80 17.87 7.75
C GLY A 93 5.75 16.70 7.50
N TRP A 94 5.26 15.56 7.02
CA TRP A 94 6.12 14.39 6.77
C TRP A 94 7.13 14.62 5.64
N GLY A 95 6.87 15.60 4.76
CA GLY A 95 7.79 15.99 3.68
C GLY A 95 7.90 14.94 2.57
N LEU A 96 6.91 14.06 2.43
CA LEU A 96 6.83 13.10 1.33
C LEU A 96 6.33 13.78 0.06
N ASP A 97 6.72 13.25 -1.10
CA ASP A 97 6.27 13.72 -2.40
C ASP A 97 4.77 13.46 -2.57
N PRO A 98 3.92 14.51 -2.60
CA PRO A 98 2.47 14.35 -2.68
C PRO A 98 2.05 13.73 -4.02
N ASP A 99 2.75 14.01 -5.12
CA ASP A 99 2.40 13.45 -6.44
C ASP A 99 2.62 11.94 -6.43
N LEU A 100 3.74 11.48 -5.87
CA LEU A 100 4.01 10.04 -5.74
C LEU A 100 2.99 9.33 -4.83
N LEU A 101 2.59 9.95 -3.71
CA LEU A 101 1.54 9.37 -2.84
C LEU A 101 0.24 9.20 -3.62
N ARG A 102 -0.18 10.23 -4.36
CA ARG A 102 -1.39 10.17 -5.19
C ARG A 102 -1.26 9.13 -6.28
N GLU A 103 -0.14 9.08 -7.01
CA GLU A 103 0.04 8.15 -8.11
C GLU A 103 0.06 6.68 -7.66
N ILE A 104 0.63 6.37 -6.49
CA ILE A 104 0.54 5.01 -5.93
C ILE A 104 -0.93 4.63 -5.69
N ILE A 105 -1.69 5.51 -5.04
CA ILE A 105 -3.11 5.29 -4.75
C ILE A 105 -3.92 5.23 -6.05
N HIS A 106 -3.69 6.12 -6.99
CA HIS A 106 -4.46 6.16 -8.23
C HIS A 106 -4.30 4.88 -9.07
N TRP A 107 -3.09 4.32 -9.09
CA TRP A 107 -2.74 3.21 -9.98
C TRP A 107 -2.70 1.82 -9.33
N HIS A 108 -2.96 1.67 -8.02
CA HIS A 108 -2.78 0.39 -7.32
C HIS A 108 -3.66 -0.75 -7.90
N HIS A 109 -4.87 -0.45 -8.36
CA HIS A 109 -5.74 -1.44 -9.02
C HIS A 109 -5.55 -1.56 -10.53
N LYS A 110 -4.62 -0.80 -11.15
CA LYS A 110 -4.46 -0.84 -12.61
C LYS A 110 -4.17 -2.27 -13.09
N VAL A 111 -5.01 -2.77 -13.99
CA VAL A 111 -4.92 -4.16 -14.49
C VAL A 111 -3.60 -4.38 -15.23
N TYR A 112 -3.29 -3.48 -16.15
CA TYR A 112 -2.06 -3.50 -16.95
C TYR A 112 -0.90 -2.81 -16.23
N ARG A 113 0.32 -3.02 -16.75
CA ARG A 113 1.53 -2.33 -16.28
C ARG A 113 1.36 -0.81 -16.41
N TYR A 114 1.69 -0.09 -15.35
CA TYR A 114 1.91 1.34 -15.36
C TYR A 114 3.23 1.68 -16.06
N ARG A 115 3.25 2.80 -16.79
CA ARG A 115 4.45 3.36 -17.43
C ARG A 115 4.43 4.86 -17.19
N GLY A 116 5.50 5.42 -16.63
CA GLY A 116 5.55 6.83 -16.28
C GLY A 116 6.60 7.15 -15.23
N ALA A 117 6.45 8.31 -14.59
CA ALA A 117 7.27 8.70 -13.45
C ALA A 117 7.15 7.67 -12.33
N HIS A 118 8.22 7.48 -11.55
CA HIS A 118 8.21 6.55 -10.40
C HIS A 118 7.75 5.11 -10.70
N GLU A 119 7.84 4.65 -11.96
CA GLU A 119 7.31 3.35 -12.43
C GLU A 119 7.70 2.19 -11.51
N ARG A 120 8.93 2.20 -10.98
CA ARG A 120 9.43 1.15 -10.08
C ARG A 120 8.57 1.01 -8.82
N VAL A 121 8.27 2.12 -8.15
CA VAL A 121 7.52 2.15 -6.88
C VAL A 121 6.04 1.87 -7.13
N ILE A 122 5.45 2.53 -8.12
CA ILE A 122 4.04 2.36 -8.47
C ILE A 122 3.76 0.91 -8.91
N GLU A 123 4.62 0.30 -9.74
CA GLU A 123 4.45 -1.10 -10.12
C GLU A 123 4.61 -2.06 -8.93
N ALA A 124 5.46 -1.75 -7.94
CA ALA A 124 5.59 -2.60 -6.75
C ALA A 124 4.30 -2.60 -5.92
N CYS A 125 3.77 -1.42 -5.61
CA CYS A 125 2.51 -1.27 -4.87
C CYS A 125 1.33 -1.87 -5.62
N ARG A 126 1.20 -1.59 -6.93
CA ARG A 126 0.16 -2.18 -7.78
C ARG A 126 0.23 -3.71 -7.80
N LYS A 127 1.42 -4.29 -7.93
CA LYS A 127 1.55 -5.75 -7.92
C LYS A 127 1.19 -6.33 -6.56
N ALA A 128 1.64 -5.69 -5.48
CA ALA A 128 1.39 -6.12 -4.13
C ALA A 128 -0.11 -6.19 -3.80
N ASP A 129 -0.84 -5.14 -4.14
CA ASP A 129 -2.28 -5.10 -3.95
C ASP A 129 -3.01 -6.22 -4.71
N TRP A 130 -2.71 -6.40 -6.01
CA TRP A 130 -3.27 -7.50 -6.79
C TRP A 130 -2.97 -8.89 -6.23
N ILE A 131 -1.80 -9.08 -5.59
CA ILE A 131 -1.46 -10.36 -4.94
C ILE A 131 -2.39 -10.59 -3.76
N ASP A 132 -2.57 -9.57 -2.92
CA ASP A 132 -3.38 -9.68 -1.71
C ASP A 132 -4.88 -9.80 -2.01
N ALA A 133 -5.41 -8.90 -2.84
CA ALA A 133 -6.81 -8.87 -3.24
C ALA A 133 -7.25 -10.15 -3.96
N SER A 134 -6.32 -10.84 -4.62
CA SER A 134 -6.57 -12.13 -5.27
C SER A 134 -6.25 -13.33 -4.38
N MET A 135 -5.89 -13.14 -3.11
CA MET A 135 -5.46 -14.22 -2.20
C MET A 135 -4.35 -15.09 -2.82
N GLY A 136 -3.42 -14.49 -3.56
CA GLY A 136 -2.30 -15.18 -4.19
C GLY A 136 -2.61 -15.92 -5.50
N TRP A 137 -3.83 -15.84 -6.02
CA TRP A 137 -4.17 -16.39 -7.35
C TRP A 137 -3.41 -15.66 -8.46
N ILE A 138 -3.28 -14.34 -8.34
CA ILE A 138 -2.45 -13.49 -9.20
C ILE A 138 -1.15 -13.20 -8.45
N ARG A 139 -0.01 -13.70 -8.94
CA ARG A 139 1.29 -13.59 -8.22
C ARG A 139 2.23 -12.51 -8.73
N LYS A 140 1.97 -11.96 -9.92
CA LYS A 140 2.80 -10.94 -10.59
C LYS A 140 4.33 -11.21 -10.58
N GLY A 141 4.74 -12.49 -10.59
CA GLY A 141 6.14 -12.92 -10.56
C GLY A 141 6.67 -13.39 -9.20
N MET A 142 5.86 -13.31 -8.14
CA MET A 142 6.20 -13.84 -6.82
C MET A 142 6.09 -15.38 -6.79
N SER A 143 6.98 -16.03 -6.05
CA SER A 143 6.94 -17.48 -5.85
C SER A 143 5.73 -17.87 -4.98
N ARG A 144 5.22 -19.09 -5.17
CA ARG A 144 4.12 -19.62 -4.33
C ARG A 144 4.52 -19.72 -2.86
N SER A 145 5.79 -20.03 -2.58
CA SER A 145 6.30 -20.12 -1.21
C SER A 145 6.36 -18.76 -0.52
N ASN A 146 6.72 -17.69 -1.24
CA ASN A 146 6.73 -16.33 -0.67
C ASN A 146 5.32 -15.84 -0.37
N VAL A 147 4.36 -16.09 -1.27
CA VAL A 147 2.95 -15.74 -1.02
C VAL A 147 2.37 -16.53 0.16
N ALA A 148 2.70 -17.82 0.28
CA ALA A 148 2.21 -18.64 1.39
C ALA A 148 2.85 -18.32 2.76
N ALA A 149 3.96 -17.57 2.77
CA ALA A 149 4.65 -17.18 3.99
C ALA A 149 4.07 -15.91 4.63
N VAL A 150 3.33 -15.10 3.87
CA VAL A 150 2.72 -13.83 4.25
C VAL A 150 1.24 -14.02 4.57
#